data_AF-A0A7S3KEA1-F1
#
_entry.id   AF-A0A7S3KEA1-F1
#
_cell.length_a   1.000
_cell.length_b   1.000
_cell.length_c   1.000
_cell.angle_alpha   90.00
_cell.angle_beta   90.00
_cell.angle_gamma   90.00
#
_symmetry.space_group_name_H-M   'P 1'
#
loop_
_entity.id
_entity.type
_entity.pdbx_description
1 polymer ?
#
loop_
_entity_poly.entity_id
_entity_poly.type
_entity_poly.pdbx_seq_one_letter_code
_entity_poly.pdbx_strand_id
1 'polypeptide(L)'
;MVTHNLVPHGSDIPVTRENRFKYVYLMMDFKLNRRIIDKLNAFCKGFHSIIPVSYLKLFTEDEIQKLISGTSSTINVAEWKKYTKYVGGFKPSSKMIRMFWKVVENMPEKEKSLLMRFVTSCPRQPLMGFKYMEPPFTISKVESVKDSKLPSAQTC
;
A
#
# COMPACT_ATOMS: atom_id res chain seq x y z
N MET A 1 -25.81 -5.60 -8.23
CA MET A 1 -24.42 -5.88 -8.68
C MET A 1 -24.43 -5.90 -10.20
N VAL A 2 -23.48 -5.22 -10.85
CA VAL A 2 -23.33 -5.27 -12.32
C VAL A 2 -22.23 -6.29 -12.66
N THR A 3 -22.54 -7.22 -13.56
CA THR A 3 -21.60 -8.27 -14.00
C THR A 3 -20.94 -7.86 -15.31
N HIS A 4 -19.62 -8.05 -15.42
CA HIS A 4 -18.86 -7.77 -16.63
C HIS A 4 -18.14 -9.02 -17.11
N ASN A 5 -18.42 -9.41 -18.35
CA ASN A 5 -17.70 -10.48 -19.03
C ASN A 5 -16.29 -10.01 -19.40
N LEU A 6 -15.26 -10.74 -18.95
CA LEU A 6 -13.85 -10.42 -19.25
C LEU A 6 -13.47 -10.69 -20.71
N VAL A 7 -14.18 -11.63 -21.34
CA VAL A 7 -14.13 -12.05 -22.74
C VAL A 7 -15.57 -12.28 -23.22
N PRO A 8 -15.85 -12.28 -24.54
CA PRO A 8 -17.17 -12.65 -25.05
C PRO A 8 -17.65 -13.98 -24.47
N HIS A 9 -18.91 -14.03 -24.01
CA HIS A 9 -19.50 -15.22 -23.34
C HIS A 9 -18.73 -15.73 -22.11
N GLY A 10 -17.94 -14.87 -21.45
CA GLY A 10 -17.11 -15.28 -20.31
C GLY A 10 -17.87 -15.83 -19.11
N SER A 11 -19.18 -15.56 -18.98
CA SER A 11 -20.03 -16.14 -17.93
C SER A 11 -20.23 -17.65 -18.10
N ASP A 12 -20.08 -18.17 -19.33
CA ASP A 12 -20.25 -19.59 -19.65
C ASP A 12 -18.92 -20.38 -19.60
N ILE A 13 -17.81 -19.69 -19.34
CA ILE A 13 -16.46 -20.28 -19.35
C ILE A 13 -15.97 -20.46 -17.91
N PRO A 14 -15.93 -21.69 -17.38
CA PRO A 14 -15.41 -21.92 -16.04
C PRO A 14 -13.89 -21.68 -15.97
N VAL A 15 -13.43 -21.18 -14.82
CA VAL A 15 -11.99 -21.06 -14.55
C VAL A 15 -11.42 -22.44 -14.20
N THR A 16 -10.47 -22.92 -14.99
CA THR A 16 -9.78 -24.20 -14.84
C THR A 16 -8.30 -23.99 -14.50
N ARG A 17 -7.59 -25.07 -14.18
CA ARG A 17 -6.14 -24.99 -13.87
C ARG A 17 -5.33 -24.48 -15.06
N GLU A 18 -5.77 -24.78 -16.28
CA GLU A 18 -5.14 -24.43 -17.55
C GLU A 18 -5.37 -22.96 -17.89
N ASN A 19 -6.58 -22.43 -17.64
CA ASN A 19 -6.94 -21.06 -18.01
C ASN A 19 -6.75 -20.02 -16.88
N ARG A 20 -6.43 -20.44 -15.64
CA ARG A 20 -6.34 -19.57 -14.48
C ARG A 20 -5.42 -18.36 -14.65
N PHE A 21 -4.27 -18.52 -15.33
CA PHE A 21 -3.34 -17.41 -15.54
C PHE A 21 -3.92 -16.36 -16.49
N LYS A 22 -4.60 -16.80 -17.55
CA LYS A 22 -5.32 -15.91 -18.47
C LYS A 22 -6.45 -15.18 -17.74
N TYR A 23 -7.21 -15.88 -16.90
CA TYR A 23 -8.24 -15.25 -16.07
C TYR A 23 -7.67 -14.18 -15.14
N VAL A 24 -6.58 -14.47 -14.41
CA VAL A 24 -5.91 -13.51 -13.53
C VAL A 24 -5.46 -12.28 -14.31
N TYR A 25 -4.79 -12.46 -15.45
CA TYR A 25 -4.35 -11.37 -16.30
C TYR A 25 -5.53 -10.49 -16.77
N LEU A 26 -6.60 -11.10 -17.27
CA LEU A 26 -7.79 -10.39 -17.72
C LEU A 26 -8.49 -9.63 -16.58
N MET A 27 -8.50 -10.21 -15.39
CA MET A 27 -9.05 -9.56 -14.20
C MET A 27 -8.21 -8.35 -13.80
N MET A 28 -6.88 -8.47 -13.80
CA MET A 28 -5.96 -7.36 -13.52
C MET A 28 -6.16 -6.23 -14.53
N ASP A 29 -6.16 -6.54 -15.83
CA ASP A 29 -6.41 -5.57 -16.89
C ASP A 29 -7.79 -4.90 -16.76
N PHE A 30 -8.83 -5.66 -16.42
CA PHE A 30 -10.15 -5.08 -16.20
C PHE A 30 -10.15 -4.09 -15.02
N LYS A 31 -9.57 -4.49 -13.89
CA LYS A 31 -9.58 -3.69 -12.65
C LYS A 31 -8.71 -2.44 -12.73
N LEU A 32 -7.55 -2.55 -13.38
CA LEU A 32 -6.52 -1.52 -13.41
C LEU A 32 -6.59 -0.63 -14.66
N ASN A 33 -7.09 -1.15 -15.79
CA ASN A 33 -7.17 -0.40 -17.05
C ASN A 33 -8.61 -0.17 -17.48
N ARG A 34 -9.31 -1.23 -17.93
CA ARG A 34 -10.60 -1.08 -18.66
C ARG A 34 -11.67 -0.36 -17.84
N ARG A 35 -11.82 -0.69 -16.55
CA ARG A 35 -12.87 -0.10 -15.70
C ARG A 35 -12.70 1.40 -15.46
N ILE A 36 -11.48 1.92 -15.58
CA ILE A 36 -11.17 3.32 -15.27
C ILE A 36 -10.70 4.11 -16.50
N ILE A 37 -10.75 3.53 -17.69
CA ILE A 37 -10.08 4.05 -18.89
C ILE A 37 -10.55 5.46 -19.27
N ASP A 38 -11.85 5.75 -19.17
CA ASP A 38 -12.37 7.08 -19.51
C ASP A 38 -11.86 8.15 -18.54
N LYS A 39 -11.81 7.83 -17.24
CA LYS A 39 -11.29 8.72 -16.20
C LYS A 39 -9.78 8.93 -16.38
N LEU A 40 -9.06 7.85 -16.70
CA LEU A 40 -7.63 7.89 -16.97
C LEU A 40 -7.33 8.74 -18.21
N ASN A 41 -8.08 8.58 -19.30
CA ASN A 41 -7.92 9.36 -20.52
C ASN A 41 -8.17 10.86 -20.27
N ALA A 42 -9.21 11.20 -19.51
CA ALA A 42 -9.47 12.59 -19.13
C ALA A 42 -8.34 13.18 -18.28
N PHE A 43 -7.85 12.43 -17.29
CA PHE A 43 -6.69 12.82 -16.48
C PHE A 43 -5.45 13.04 -17.34
N CYS A 44 -5.09 12.07 -18.20
CA CYS A 44 -3.95 12.17 -19.10
C CYS A 44 -4.07 13.35 -20.05
N LYS A 45 -5.26 13.62 -20.61
CA LYS A 45 -5.49 14.79 -21.47
C LYS A 45 -5.24 16.09 -20.73
N GLY A 46 -5.75 16.23 -19.50
CA GLY A 46 -5.52 17.41 -18.66
C GLY A 46 -4.04 17.55 -18.29
N PHE A 47 -3.41 16.47 -17.83
CA PHE A 47 -2.01 16.46 -17.45
C PHE A 47 -1.07 16.81 -18.62
N HIS A 48 -1.31 16.21 -19.80
CA HIS A 48 -0.52 16.46 -21.02
C HIS A 48 -0.74 17.85 -21.62
N SER A 49 -1.83 18.54 -21.29
CA SER A 49 -2.03 19.94 -21.70
C SER A 49 -1.07 20.91 -21.02
N ILE A 50 -0.49 20.50 -19.88
CA ILE A 50 0.45 21.29 -19.09
C ILE A 50 1.87 20.75 -19.26
N ILE A 51 2.05 19.42 -19.21
CA ILE A 51 3.36 18.75 -19.23
C ILE A 51 3.46 17.84 -20.47
N PRO A 52 4.36 18.12 -21.42
CA PRO A 52 4.56 17.27 -22.59
C PRO A 52 4.94 15.83 -22.22
N VAL A 53 4.31 14.85 -22.88
CA VAL A 53 4.57 13.41 -22.66
C VAL A 53 6.05 13.05 -22.83
N SER A 54 6.75 13.71 -23.75
CA SER A 54 8.17 13.49 -24.02
C SER A 54 9.05 13.71 -22.77
N TYR A 55 8.66 14.63 -21.88
CA TYR A 55 9.41 14.88 -20.65
C TYR A 55 9.18 13.79 -19.60
N LEU A 56 7.97 13.22 -19.56
CA LEU A 56 7.66 12.13 -18.62
C LEU A 56 8.44 10.85 -18.96
N LYS A 57 8.72 10.61 -20.24
CA LYS A 57 9.53 9.46 -20.69
C LYS A 57 10.98 9.48 -20.21
N LEU A 58 11.45 10.61 -19.68
CA LEU A 58 12.80 10.73 -19.10
C LEU A 58 12.89 10.16 -17.69
N PHE A 59 11.76 9.87 -17.05
CA PHE A 59 11.69 9.46 -15.65
C PHE A 59 11.08 8.06 -15.53
N THR A 60 11.58 7.30 -14.55
CA THR A 60 10.94 6.09 -14.04
C THR A 60 9.69 6.41 -13.22
N GLU A 61 8.84 5.41 -12.95
CA GLU A 61 7.66 5.55 -12.11
C GLU A 61 7.99 6.10 -10.71
N ASP A 62 9.10 5.65 -10.12
CA ASP A 62 9.57 6.10 -8.82
C ASP A 62 10.04 7.56 -8.85
N GLU A 63 10.68 7.99 -9.94
CA GLU A 63 11.13 9.38 -10.11
C GLU A 63 9.96 10.33 -10.39
N ILE A 64 8.98 9.93 -11.20
CA ILE A 64 7.74 10.70 -11.39
C ILE A 64 7.03 10.88 -10.05
N GLN A 65 6.94 9.81 -9.25
CA GLN A 65 6.34 9.90 -7.92
C GLN A 65 7.08 10.92 -7.03
N LYS A 66 8.43 10.91 -7.02
CA LYS A 66 9.24 11.87 -6.27
C LYS A 66 9.10 13.30 -6.80
N LEU A 67 9.02 13.47 -8.12
CA LEU A 67 8.86 14.79 -8.75
C LEU A 67 7.54 15.43 -8.34
N ILE A 68 6.44 14.67 -8.38
CA ILE A 68 5.11 15.15 -8.03
C ILE A 68 4.95 15.33 -6.52
N SER A 69 5.47 14.39 -5.73
CA SER A 69 5.20 14.32 -4.29
C SER A 69 6.30 14.90 -3.40
N GLY A 70 7.42 15.33 -3.99
CA GLY A 70 8.63 15.68 -3.26
C GLY A 70 9.44 14.47 -2.78
N THR A 71 10.66 14.74 -2.31
CA THR A 71 11.63 13.73 -1.83
C THR A 71 11.56 13.48 -0.33
N SER A 72 10.85 14.32 0.42
CA SER A 72 10.85 14.28 1.88
C SER A 72 9.44 14.10 2.43
N SER A 73 9.21 12.95 3.04
CA SER A 73 8.17 12.80 4.06
C SER A 73 8.84 12.19 5.28
N THR A 74 9.45 13.04 6.10
CA THR A 74 9.90 12.63 7.44
C THR A 74 8.71 12.01 8.17
N ILE A 75 8.82 10.77 8.61
CA ILE A 75 7.72 10.08 9.28
C ILE A 75 7.60 10.60 10.70
N ASN A 76 6.44 11.18 11.05
CA ASN A 76 6.18 11.61 12.43
C ASN A 76 5.94 10.40 13.34
N VAL A 77 7.02 9.89 13.95
CA VAL A 77 6.97 8.71 14.83
C VAL A 77 6.10 8.96 16.08
N ALA A 78 6.08 10.18 16.61
CA ALA A 78 5.27 10.50 17.78
C ALA A 78 3.77 10.40 17.47
N GLU A 79 3.34 10.91 16.31
CA GLU A 79 1.97 10.78 15.83
C GLU A 79 1.64 9.31 15.51
N TRP A 80 2.54 8.60 14.82
CA TRP A 80 2.37 7.18 14.49
C TRP A 80 2.12 6.34 15.74
N LYS A 81 2.94 6.53 16.78
CA LYS A 81 2.81 5.86 18.08
C LYS A 81 1.52 6.22 18.80
N LYS A 82 1.11 7.49 18.75
CA LYS A 82 -0.12 8.00 19.40
C LYS A 82 -1.39 7.36 18.84
N TYR A 83 -1.44 7.14 17.53
CA TYR A 83 -2.63 6.60 16.85
C TYR A 83 -2.55 5.11 16.53
N THR A 84 -1.49 4.42 16.98
CA THR A 84 -1.38 2.96 16.87
C THR A 84 -2.33 2.25 17.83
N LYS A 85 -3.09 1.28 17.31
CA LYS A 85 -3.89 0.35 18.11
C LYS A 85 -3.06 -0.86 18.54
N TYR A 86 -3.32 -1.35 19.75
CA TYR A 86 -2.67 -2.54 20.30
C TYR A 86 -3.74 -3.59 20.60
N VAL A 87 -3.55 -4.81 20.10
CA VAL A 87 -4.51 -5.93 20.26
C VAL A 87 -3.80 -7.22 20.70
N GLY A 88 -4.56 -8.23 21.09
CA GLY A 88 -4.00 -9.49 21.62
C GLY A 88 -3.39 -9.36 23.03
N GLY A 89 -3.86 -8.38 23.81
CA GLY A 89 -3.37 -8.14 25.17
C GLY A 89 -2.13 -7.22 25.25
N PHE A 90 -1.62 -6.72 24.13
CA PHE A 90 -0.64 -5.64 24.16
C PHE A 90 -1.26 -4.32 24.62
N LYS A 91 -0.47 -3.56 25.37
CA LYS A 91 -0.78 -2.20 25.83
C LYS A 91 0.41 -1.29 25.51
N PRO A 92 0.22 0.04 25.45
CA PRO A 92 1.32 0.98 25.24
C PRO A 92 2.46 0.81 26.27
N SER A 93 2.15 0.36 27.49
CA SER A 93 3.12 0.11 28.56
C SER A 93 3.85 -1.24 28.47
N SER A 94 3.42 -2.16 27.60
CA SER A 94 4.05 -3.48 27.43
C SER A 94 5.52 -3.33 27.03
N LYS A 95 6.41 -4.12 27.65
CA LYS A 95 7.86 -4.08 27.38
C LYS A 95 8.18 -4.18 25.89
N MET A 96 7.55 -5.11 25.18
CA MET A 96 7.75 -5.32 23.74
C MET A 96 7.35 -4.10 22.91
N ILE A 97 6.25 -3.43 23.25
CA ILE A 97 5.78 -2.21 22.57
C ILE A 97 6.74 -1.05 22.81
N ARG A 98 7.21 -0.87 24.04
CA ARG A 98 8.22 0.16 24.36
C ARG A 98 9.54 -0.10 23.62
N MET A 99 9.96 -1.35 23.51
CA MET A 99 11.15 -1.74 22.75
C MET A 99 10.98 -1.47 21.26
N PHE A 100 9.84 -1.87 20.67
CA PHE A 100 9.51 -1.58 19.28
C PHE A 100 9.65 -0.10 18.97
N TRP A 101 8.95 0.77 19.72
CA TRP A 101 9.01 2.21 19.46
C TRP A 101 10.38 2.81 19.72
N LYS A 102 11.13 2.32 20.72
CA LYS A 102 12.52 2.75 20.92
C LYS A 102 13.38 2.45 19.69
N VAL A 103 13.22 1.29 19.06
CA VAL A 103 13.95 0.97 17.83
C VAL A 103 13.49 1.88 16.69
N VAL A 104 12.17 2.04 16.49
CA VAL A 104 11.61 2.88 15.41
C VAL A 104 12.03 4.36 15.55
N GLU A 105 12.08 4.89 16.77
CA GLU A 105 12.55 6.26 17.05
C GLU A 105 14.02 6.46 16.64
N ASN A 106 14.85 5.41 16.71
CA ASN A 106 16.28 5.44 16.35
C ASN A 106 16.57 5.00 14.90
N MET A 107 15.57 4.53 14.15
CA MET A 107 15.76 4.14 12.75
C MET A 107 16.08 5.36 11.87
N PRO A 108 16.97 5.22 10.88
CA PRO A 108 17.06 6.18 9.77
C PRO A 108 15.72 6.31 9.04
N GLU A 109 15.44 7.46 8.42
CA GLU A 109 14.18 7.69 7.68
C GLU A 109 13.92 6.62 6.62
N LYS A 110 14.97 6.15 5.93
CA LYS A 110 14.86 5.07 4.94
C LYS A 110 14.30 3.78 5.56
N GLU A 111 14.74 3.41 6.76
CA GLU A 111 14.25 2.22 7.46
C GLU A 111 12.83 2.39 7.98
N LYS A 112 12.47 3.60 8.47
CA LYS A 112 11.08 3.93 8.83
C LYS A 112 10.14 3.79 7.63
N SER A 113 10.56 4.27 6.45
CA SER A 113 9.81 4.11 5.21
C SER A 113 9.68 2.64 4.79
N LEU A 114 10.72 1.84 4.95
CA LEU A 114 10.65 0.39 4.68
C LEU A 114 9.70 -0.32 5.65
N LEU A 115 9.70 0.04 6.93
CA LEU A 115 8.75 -0.48 7.92
C LEU A 115 7.31 -0.07 7.57
N MET A 116 7.09 1.18 7.16
CA MET A 116 5.78 1.65 6.73
C MET A 116 5.30 0.84 5.51
N ARG A 117 6.18 0.63 4.52
CA ARG A 117 5.88 -0.18 3.33
C ARG A 117 5.59 -1.63 3.70
N PHE A 118 6.33 -2.19 4.65
CA PHE A 118 6.11 -3.56 5.13
C PHE A 118 4.71 -3.74 5.71
N VAL A 119 4.22 -2.78 6.49
CA VAL A 119 2.92 -2.89 7.17
C VAL A 119 1.75 -2.41 6.30
N THR A 120 1.96 -1.40 5.45
CA THR A 120 0.86 -0.66 4.78
C THR A 120 0.92 -0.73 3.25
N SER A 121 1.96 -1.38 2.68
CA SER A 121 2.34 -1.28 1.27
C SER A 121 2.67 0.13 0.76
N CYS A 122 2.62 1.16 1.62
CA CYS A 122 2.99 2.53 1.31
C CYS A 122 4.23 2.95 2.12
N PRO A 123 5.31 3.45 1.49
CA PRO A 123 6.52 3.85 2.23
C PRO A 123 6.40 5.21 2.94
N ARG A 124 5.24 5.88 2.82
CA ARG A 124 5.01 7.25 3.31
C ARG A 124 3.97 7.23 4.42
N GLN A 125 4.05 8.23 5.30
CA GLN A 125 2.97 8.47 6.25
C GLN A 125 1.66 8.79 5.52
N PRO A 126 0.48 8.46 6.09
CA PRO A 126 -0.81 8.83 5.53
C PRO A 126 -0.89 10.35 5.30
N LEU A 127 -1.46 10.78 4.18
CA LEU A 127 -1.52 12.21 3.80
C LEU A 127 -2.17 13.08 4.87
N MET A 128 -3.26 12.57 5.48
CA MET A 128 -4.00 13.28 6.53
C MET A 128 -3.43 13.01 7.94
N GLY A 129 -2.34 12.25 8.06
CA GLY A 129 -1.76 11.80 9.33
C GLY A 129 -2.33 10.48 9.83
N PHE A 130 -1.66 9.88 10.82
CA PHE A 130 -1.99 8.53 11.33
C PHE A 130 -3.35 8.45 12.02
N LYS A 131 -3.90 9.58 12.50
CA LYS A 131 -5.23 9.65 13.10
C LYS A 131 -6.34 9.17 12.15
N TYR A 132 -6.20 9.43 10.85
CA TYR A 132 -7.22 9.17 9.83
C TYR A 132 -6.91 7.94 8.99
N MET A 133 -5.95 7.12 9.43
CA MET A 133 -5.65 5.86 8.77
C MET A 133 -6.77 4.86 9.04
N GLU A 134 -7.37 4.31 7.99
CA GLU A 134 -8.42 3.29 8.07
C GLU A 134 -8.04 2.09 7.19
N PRO A 135 -7.87 0.89 7.79
CA PRO A 135 -7.90 0.62 9.22
C PRO A 135 -6.70 1.28 9.95
N PRO A 136 -6.82 1.61 11.25
CA PRO A 136 -5.70 2.16 12.01
C PRO A 136 -4.51 1.21 12.06
N PHE A 137 -3.30 1.76 12.04
CA PHE A 137 -2.09 0.97 12.23
C PHE A 137 -2.18 0.17 13.54
N THR A 138 -2.03 -1.16 13.44
CA THR A 138 -2.32 -2.06 14.56
C THR A 138 -1.16 -3.02 14.81
N ILE A 139 -0.72 -3.11 16.06
CA ILE A 139 0.24 -4.12 16.52
C ILE A 139 -0.51 -5.19 17.32
N SER A 140 -0.52 -6.41 16.78
CA SER A 140 -1.15 -7.56 17.43
C SER A 140 -0.10 -8.45 18.10
N LYS A 141 -0.39 -8.89 19.33
CA LYS A 141 0.30 -10.06 19.88
C LYS A 141 -0.25 -11.31 19.19
N VAL A 142 0.64 -12.14 18.68
CA VAL A 142 0.31 -13.47 18.15
C VAL A 142 1.11 -14.47 18.95
N GLU A 143 0.41 -15.41 19.59
CA GLU A 143 1.08 -16.48 20.31
C GLU A 143 1.75 -17.43 19.31
N SER A 144 3.01 -17.75 19.58
CA SER A 144 3.81 -18.67 18.78
C SER A 144 4.45 -19.67 19.72
N VAL A 145 4.37 -20.95 19.37
CA VAL A 145 5.02 -22.04 20.13
C VAL A 145 6.55 -22.02 19.92
N LYS A 146 7.04 -21.29 18.91
CA LYS A 146 8.47 -21.14 18.58
C LYS A 146 8.86 -19.67 18.58
N ASP A 147 9.93 -19.34 19.31
CA ASP A 147 10.52 -17.99 19.36
C ASP A 147 11.27 -17.59 18.07
N SER A 148 11.45 -18.52 17.12
CA SER A 148 12.14 -18.26 15.86
C SER A 148 11.30 -17.52 14.80
N LYS A 149 10.04 -17.19 15.10
CA LYS A 149 9.13 -16.61 14.11
C LYS A 149 9.35 -15.09 14.00
N LEU A 150 9.66 -14.63 12.79
CA LEU A 150 9.75 -13.20 12.47
C LEU A 150 8.37 -12.51 12.50
N PRO A 151 8.33 -11.19 12.71
CA PRO A 151 7.10 -10.41 12.57
C PRO A 151 6.47 -10.57 11.17
N SER A 152 5.14 -10.57 11.12
CA SER A 152 4.37 -10.63 9.88
C SER A 152 3.44 -9.41 9.77
N ALA A 153 3.15 -8.97 8.55
CA ALA A 153 2.21 -7.90 8.27
C ALA A 153 1.00 -8.40 7.48
N GLN A 154 -0.14 -7.74 7.71
CA GLN A 154 -1.36 -7.88 6.91
C GLN A 154 -1.66 -6.49 6.34
N THR A 155 -1.44 -6.33 5.04
CA THR A 155 -1.50 -5.02 4.36
C THR A 155 -2.90 -4.69 3.83
N CYS A 156 -3.84 -5.63 3.93
CA CYS A 156 -5.19 -5.57 3.35
C CYS A 156 -6.21 -4.88 4.26
#